data_AF-A0A2N1PDN3-F1
#
_entry.id   AF-A0A2N1PDN3-F1
#
_cell.length_a   1.000
_cell.length_b   1.000
_cell.length_c   1.000
_cell.angle_alpha   90.00
_cell.angle_beta   90.00
_cell.angle_gamma   90.00
#
_symmetry.space_group_name_H-M   'P 1'
#
loop_
_entity.id
_entity.type
_entity.pdbx_description
1 polymer ?
#
loop_
_entity_poly.entity_id
_entity_poly.type
_entity_poly.pdbx_seq_one_letter_code
_entity_poly.pdbx_strand_id
1 'polypeptide(L)'
;MTTAGSEMCLLCHDEPEKGTHDPVADGECLTCHNPHGSKYKALLAEAPIKLCLKCHDDVQDELVMSSNHKPARQDCTLCHSAHGKVADKLISKDINTLCGDCHQDVKESASLEYTHYPFVDGSCLDCHTPHGSTFEKLTKSNRLDLCGECHDDIDKWVVMKSPHVPVRAGQCNVCHEPHASSQAALLKGTRSDLCLGCHESLVKEGEGFALHPPFEEKECDLCHQPHGSDIKGLLSADQNKICGECHDDVVTPPEGTHSNHKPVENGSCTSCHQPHMSKINGLLLDKPEQLCLSCHADILKHAEGGMVHAPAEDGECLGCHQPHHSQFVSLLTEDVPAQCLNCHDGDDSEFKSKHLSLSGSQIDCRKCHNPHVSNEGVLMNAHSHDPFGSGDCYACHQQEDKR
;
A
#
# COMPACT_ATOMS: atom_id res chain seq x y z
N MET A 1 -43.55 53.12 8.26
CA MET A 1 -43.48 54.24 7.28
C MET A 1 -43.04 53.69 5.91
N THR A 2 -43.60 52.56 5.46
CA THR A 2 -42.91 51.65 4.53
C THR A 2 -43.55 51.48 3.15
N THR A 3 -44.54 52.29 2.77
CA THR A 3 -45.11 52.28 1.40
C THR A 3 -44.74 53.52 0.58
N ALA A 4 -44.58 54.68 1.20
CA ALA A 4 -44.30 55.93 0.47
C ALA A 4 -42.87 56.02 -0.12
N GLY A 5 -41.91 55.28 0.46
CA GLY A 5 -40.51 55.28 0.00
C GLY A 5 -40.31 54.46 -1.27
N SER A 6 -40.88 53.25 -1.32
CA SER A 6 -40.82 52.36 -2.48
C SER A 6 -41.58 52.92 -3.68
N GLU A 7 -42.78 53.46 -3.48
CA GLU A 7 -43.58 54.09 -4.54
C GLU A 7 -42.82 55.18 -5.30
N MET A 8 -41.99 55.97 -4.59
CA MET A 8 -41.17 57.02 -5.22
C MET A 8 -40.01 56.45 -6.03
N CYS A 9 -39.38 55.38 -5.55
CA CYS A 9 -38.29 54.71 -6.25
C CYS A 9 -38.78 54.09 -7.57
N LEU A 10 -39.99 53.51 -7.57
CA LEU A 10 -40.61 52.85 -8.73
C LEU A 10 -41.08 53.80 -9.84
N LEU A 11 -41.07 55.12 -9.60
CA LEU A 11 -41.29 56.09 -10.68
C LEU A 11 -40.14 56.12 -11.69
N CYS A 12 -38.94 55.69 -11.26
CA CYS A 12 -37.72 55.75 -12.05
C CYS A 12 -37.01 54.39 -12.18
N HIS A 13 -37.37 53.41 -11.35
CA HIS A 13 -36.80 52.07 -11.33
C HIS A 13 -37.89 51.03 -11.60
N ASP A 14 -37.52 49.97 -12.32
CA ASP A 14 -38.43 48.87 -12.57
C ASP A 14 -38.81 48.15 -11.27
N GLU A 15 -39.98 47.51 -11.26
CA GLU A 15 -40.40 46.69 -10.13
C GLU A 15 -39.40 45.55 -9.86
N PRO A 16 -39.10 45.25 -8.59
CA PRO A 16 -38.22 44.15 -8.26
C PRO A 16 -38.74 42.83 -8.82
N GLU A 17 -37.84 42.05 -9.42
CA GLU A 17 -38.19 40.74 -9.94
C GLU A 17 -38.53 39.75 -8.80
N LYS A 18 -39.37 38.75 -9.09
CA LYS A 18 -39.66 37.65 -8.15
C LYS A 18 -38.37 36.89 -7.81
N GLY A 19 -38.07 36.74 -6.52
CA GLY A 19 -36.86 36.07 -6.03
C GLY A 19 -35.68 37.01 -5.75
N THR A 20 -35.93 38.32 -5.71
CA THR A 20 -35.01 39.32 -5.15
C THR A 20 -34.88 39.18 -3.62
N HIS A 21 -33.91 39.86 -3.03
CA HIS A 21 -33.67 39.91 -1.59
C HIS A 21 -34.89 40.46 -0.84
N ASP A 22 -35.26 39.87 0.30
CA ASP A 22 -36.50 40.17 1.03
C ASP A 22 -36.73 41.69 1.29
N PRO A 23 -35.78 42.46 1.85
CA PRO A 23 -35.89 43.91 1.98
C PRO A 23 -36.20 44.67 0.67
N VAL A 24 -35.74 44.15 -0.48
CA VAL A 24 -36.04 44.74 -1.79
C VAL A 24 -37.46 44.40 -2.21
N ALA A 25 -37.89 43.15 -2.00
CA ALA A 25 -39.26 42.72 -2.26
C ALA A 25 -40.29 43.49 -1.41
N ASP A 26 -39.92 43.82 -0.18
CA ASP A 26 -40.75 44.58 0.77
C ASP A 26 -40.72 46.11 0.53
N GLY A 27 -39.94 46.58 -0.46
CA GLY A 27 -39.84 47.99 -0.79
C GLY A 27 -39.02 48.83 0.21
N GLU A 28 -38.16 48.19 1.00
CA GLU A 28 -37.31 48.85 2.00
C GLU A 28 -36.04 49.46 1.38
N CYS A 29 -36.17 50.15 0.24
CA CYS A 29 -35.03 50.66 -0.54
C CYS A 29 -34.10 51.56 0.29
N LEU A 30 -34.66 52.34 1.23
CA LEU A 30 -33.93 53.29 2.07
C LEU A 30 -33.09 52.63 3.18
N THR A 31 -33.28 51.33 3.42
CA THR A 31 -32.43 50.56 4.35
C THR A 31 -31.02 50.44 3.78
N CYS A 32 -30.90 50.37 2.46
CA CYS A 32 -29.63 50.19 1.76
C CYS A 32 -29.18 51.42 0.98
N HIS A 33 -30.09 52.28 0.52
CA HIS A 33 -29.79 53.42 -0.33
C HIS A 33 -30.07 54.77 0.35
N ASN A 34 -29.24 55.77 0.02
CA ASN A 34 -29.44 57.17 0.36
C ASN A 34 -29.69 58.00 -0.92
N PRO A 35 -30.97 58.29 -1.26
CA PRO A 35 -31.33 58.96 -2.51
C PRO A 35 -30.88 60.43 -2.57
N HIS A 36 -30.53 61.04 -1.44
CA HIS A 36 -30.03 62.42 -1.38
C HIS A 36 -28.53 62.55 -1.67
N GLY A 37 -27.87 61.44 -2.00
CA GLY A 37 -26.46 61.39 -2.37
C GLY A 37 -25.63 60.54 -1.42
N SER A 38 -24.74 59.74 -2.00
CA SER A 38 -23.76 58.95 -1.27
C SER A 38 -22.40 59.03 -1.94
N LYS A 39 -21.34 58.89 -1.14
CA LYS A 39 -19.98 58.67 -1.63
C LYS A 39 -19.73 57.24 -2.11
N TYR A 40 -20.68 56.32 -1.86
CA TYR A 40 -20.61 54.92 -2.25
C TYR A 40 -21.37 54.71 -3.57
N LYS A 41 -20.90 53.76 -4.39
CA LYS A 41 -21.50 53.42 -5.69
C LYS A 41 -22.98 53.07 -5.52
N ALA A 42 -23.80 53.37 -6.53
CA ALA A 42 -25.24 53.10 -6.52
C ALA A 42 -26.00 53.72 -5.32
N LEU A 43 -25.51 54.84 -4.80
CA LEU A 43 -26.15 55.57 -3.69
C LEU A 43 -26.28 54.75 -2.39
N LEU A 44 -25.39 53.79 -2.12
CA LEU A 44 -25.46 53.00 -0.88
C LEU A 44 -25.34 53.87 0.38
N ALA A 45 -26.12 53.59 1.41
CA ALA A 45 -26.14 54.34 2.66
C ALA A 45 -24.84 54.19 3.47
N GLU A 46 -24.14 53.07 3.30
CA GLU A 46 -22.84 52.78 3.94
C GLU A 46 -21.87 52.11 2.98
N ALA A 47 -20.64 51.86 3.44
CA ALA A 47 -19.67 51.07 2.68
C ALA A 47 -20.23 49.66 2.39
N PRO A 48 -20.03 49.11 1.19
CA PRO A 48 -20.73 47.90 0.72
C PRO A 48 -20.75 46.74 1.72
N ILE A 49 -19.59 46.30 2.22
CA ILE A 49 -19.52 45.19 3.19
C ILE A 49 -20.18 45.56 4.51
N LYS A 50 -19.86 46.75 5.04
CA LYS A 50 -20.41 47.22 6.32
C LYS A 50 -21.93 47.31 6.28
N LEU A 51 -22.51 47.61 5.12
CA LEU A 51 -23.94 47.65 4.92
C LEU A 51 -24.56 46.26 5.04
N CYS A 52 -24.02 45.26 4.34
CA CYS A 52 -24.54 43.88 4.37
C CYS A 52 -24.41 43.25 5.77
N LEU A 53 -23.27 43.44 6.44
CA LEU A 53 -22.99 42.88 7.77
C LEU A 53 -23.81 43.51 8.91
N LYS A 54 -24.65 44.52 8.63
CA LYS A 54 -25.64 44.98 9.62
C LYS A 54 -26.73 43.94 9.90
N CYS A 55 -27.00 43.08 8.92
CA CYS A 55 -28.04 42.06 9.00
C CYS A 55 -27.50 40.63 8.85
N HIS A 56 -26.34 40.45 8.20
CA HIS A 56 -25.66 39.16 8.02
C HIS A 56 -24.42 39.07 8.94
N ASP A 57 -24.65 39.11 10.25
CA ASP A 57 -23.59 39.05 11.25
C ASP A 57 -22.93 37.67 11.34
N ASP A 58 -23.66 36.61 11.01
CA ASP A 58 -23.18 35.24 10.84
C ASP A 58 -22.01 35.12 9.85
N VAL A 59 -22.08 35.85 8.73
CA VAL A 59 -21.01 35.86 7.71
C VAL A 59 -19.77 36.60 8.21
N GLN A 60 -19.91 37.54 9.16
CA GLN A 60 -18.78 38.31 9.67
C GLN A 60 -17.70 37.42 10.30
N ASP A 61 -18.12 36.37 10.99
CA ASP A 61 -17.22 35.41 11.65
C ASP A 61 -16.46 34.55 10.63
N GLU A 62 -17.10 34.15 9.52
CA GLU A 62 -16.47 33.41 8.42
C GLU A 62 -15.38 34.24 7.73
N LEU A 63 -15.64 35.53 7.49
CA LEU A 63 -14.73 36.43 6.79
C LEU A 63 -13.40 36.68 7.52
N VAL A 64 -13.33 36.39 8.82
CA VAL A 64 -12.13 36.57 9.64
C VAL A 64 -11.39 35.26 9.96
N MET A 65 -11.84 34.13 9.41
CA MET A 65 -11.19 32.84 9.60
C MET A 65 -9.79 32.78 8.96
N SER A 66 -9.00 31.79 9.38
CA SER A 66 -7.59 31.62 8.96
C SER A 66 -7.45 31.41 7.44
N SER A 67 -8.30 30.57 6.86
CA SER A 67 -8.47 30.47 5.41
C SER A 67 -9.66 31.34 5.03
N ASN A 68 -9.42 32.52 4.48
CA ASN A 68 -10.49 33.43 4.07
C ASN A 68 -10.41 33.69 2.57
N HIS A 69 -11.58 33.87 1.94
CA HIS A 69 -11.66 34.15 0.52
C HIS A 69 -11.58 35.65 0.29
N LYS A 70 -10.46 36.11 -0.28
CA LYS A 70 -10.19 37.54 -0.49
C LYS A 70 -11.34 38.30 -1.17
N PRO A 71 -11.95 37.81 -2.28
CA PRO A 71 -13.10 38.47 -2.90
C PRO A 71 -14.28 38.70 -1.94
N ALA A 72 -14.59 37.72 -1.08
CA ALA A 72 -15.67 37.81 -0.09
C ALA A 72 -15.44 38.94 0.94
N ARG A 73 -14.17 39.30 1.20
CA ARG A 73 -13.78 40.41 2.08
C ARG A 73 -13.65 41.76 1.38
N GLN A 74 -13.86 41.82 0.07
CA GLN A 74 -13.71 43.06 -0.71
C GLN A 74 -15.06 43.62 -1.15
N ASP A 75 -15.93 42.77 -1.70
CA ASP A 75 -17.24 43.19 -2.17
C ASP A 75 -18.16 41.97 -2.32
N CYS A 76 -19.24 41.93 -1.53
CA CYS A 76 -20.24 40.87 -1.56
C CYS A 76 -20.90 40.75 -2.95
N THR A 77 -20.97 41.86 -3.71
CA THR A 77 -21.63 41.91 -5.01
C THR A 77 -20.83 41.28 -6.15
N LEU A 78 -19.59 40.83 -5.88
CA LEU A 78 -18.82 40.01 -6.81
C LEU A 78 -19.49 38.64 -7.01
N CYS A 79 -20.10 38.11 -5.96
CA CYS A 79 -20.76 36.80 -5.98
C CYS A 79 -22.28 36.90 -5.81
N HIS A 80 -22.81 37.92 -5.12
CA HIS A 80 -24.23 38.05 -4.84
C HIS A 80 -24.91 39.17 -5.64
N SER A 81 -26.21 39.03 -5.90
CA SER A 81 -27.05 40.05 -6.52
C SER A 81 -28.22 40.42 -5.60
N ALA A 82 -28.12 41.57 -4.93
CA ALA A 82 -29.12 42.01 -3.96
C ALA A 82 -30.48 42.41 -4.57
N HIS A 83 -30.55 42.64 -5.89
CA HIS A 83 -31.72 43.20 -6.58
C HIS A 83 -32.28 42.30 -7.69
N GLY A 84 -31.77 41.08 -7.85
CA GLY A 84 -32.06 40.27 -9.03
C GLY A 84 -32.24 38.79 -8.73
N LYS A 85 -32.66 38.07 -9.78
CA LYS A 85 -32.96 36.66 -9.73
C LYS A 85 -31.83 35.84 -10.33
N VAL A 86 -31.01 35.19 -9.50
CA VAL A 86 -30.03 34.20 -9.95
C VAL A 86 -29.64 33.30 -8.78
N ALA A 87 -29.67 31.98 -9.05
CA ALA A 87 -29.41 30.80 -8.20
C ALA A 87 -29.89 30.85 -6.73
N ASP A 88 -29.78 29.73 -6.01
CA ASP A 88 -30.07 29.72 -4.58
C ASP A 88 -29.16 30.72 -3.84
N LYS A 89 -29.71 31.40 -2.81
CA LYS A 89 -29.00 32.38 -1.97
C LYS A 89 -28.50 33.63 -2.74
N LEU A 90 -29.20 34.03 -3.80
CA LEU A 90 -28.95 35.28 -4.55
C LEU A 90 -27.55 35.34 -5.18
N ILE A 91 -27.00 34.22 -5.60
CA ILE A 91 -25.70 34.16 -6.27
C ILE A 91 -25.86 34.72 -7.68
N SER A 92 -24.96 35.59 -8.15
CA SER A 92 -25.12 36.41 -9.37
C SER A 92 -25.12 35.63 -10.68
N LYS A 93 -24.70 34.37 -10.67
CA LYS A 93 -24.63 33.46 -11.83
C LYS A 93 -24.75 32.01 -11.37
N ASP A 94 -24.87 31.09 -12.33
CA ASP A 94 -24.58 29.67 -12.11
C ASP A 94 -23.21 29.49 -11.41
N ILE A 95 -23.12 28.58 -10.45
CA ILE A 95 -21.97 28.49 -9.55
C ILE A 95 -20.69 28.04 -10.27
N ASN A 96 -20.78 27.13 -11.23
CA ASN A 96 -19.64 26.71 -12.05
C ASN A 96 -19.10 27.86 -12.88
N THR A 97 -20.01 28.65 -13.46
CA THR A 97 -19.64 29.87 -14.21
C THR A 97 -19.03 30.92 -13.29
N LEU A 98 -19.64 31.16 -12.13
CA LEU A 98 -19.19 32.18 -11.18
C LEU A 98 -17.78 31.89 -10.64
N CYS A 99 -17.55 30.69 -10.12
CA CYS A 99 -16.24 30.29 -9.62
C CYS A 99 -15.22 30.27 -10.76
N GLY A 100 -15.61 29.72 -11.92
CA GLY A 100 -14.78 29.60 -13.10
C GLY A 100 -14.35 30.92 -13.72
N ASP A 101 -15.05 32.04 -13.49
CA ASP A 101 -14.63 33.36 -13.97
C ASP A 101 -13.28 33.80 -13.37
N CYS A 102 -12.95 33.33 -12.15
CA CYS A 102 -11.67 33.58 -11.50
C CYS A 102 -10.76 32.33 -11.43
N HIS A 103 -11.35 31.15 -11.19
CA HIS A 103 -10.64 29.87 -11.08
C HIS A 103 -10.62 29.16 -12.43
N GLN A 104 -9.94 29.78 -13.40
CA GLN A 104 -9.90 29.28 -14.79
C GLN A 104 -9.21 27.92 -14.88
N ASP A 105 -8.21 27.65 -14.05
CA ASP A 105 -7.53 26.35 -13.94
C ASP A 105 -8.49 25.23 -13.56
N VAL A 106 -9.35 25.47 -12.56
CA VAL A 106 -10.39 24.52 -12.15
C VAL A 106 -11.40 24.35 -13.27
N LYS A 107 -11.87 25.44 -13.89
CA LYS A 107 -12.82 25.37 -15.02
C LYS A 107 -12.27 24.59 -16.20
N GLU A 108 -11.01 24.80 -16.56
CA GLU A 108 -10.33 24.10 -17.64
C GLU A 108 -10.20 22.59 -17.32
N SER A 109 -9.97 22.24 -16.05
CA SER A 109 -9.88 20.83 -15.62
C SER A 109 -11.17 20.03 -15.85
N ALA A 110 -12.34 20.69 -15.98
CA ALA A 110 -13.59 20.02 -16.33
C ALA A 110 -13.59 19.37 -17.72
N SER A 111 -12.61 19.69 -18.56
CA SER A 111 -12.41 19.06 -19.87
C SER A 111 -11.56 17.78 -19.84
N LEU A 112 -11.00 17.43 -18.68
CA LEU A 112 -10.23 16.19 -18.52
C LEU A 112 -11.14 14.96 -18.59
N GLU A 113 -10.55 13.83 -18.94
CA GLU A 113 -11.28 12.57 -19.20
C GLU A 113 -12.03 12.05 -17.97
N TYR A 114 -11.39 12.11 -16.79
CA TYR A 114 -11.97 11.61 -15.55
C TYR A 114 -12.35 12.79 -14.67
N THR A 115 -13.65 12.96 -14.45
CA THR A 115 -14.19 14.04 -13.63
C THR A 115 -14.92 13.48 -12.42
N HIS A 116 -14.85 14.22 -11.32
CA HIS A 116 -15.56 13.88 -10.10
C HIS A 116 -17.01 14.39 -10.19
N TYR A 117 -17.98 13.53 -9.88
CA TYR A 117 -19.40 13.86 -10.05
C TYR A 117 -19.83 15.18 -9.35
N PRO A 118 -19.52 15.42 -8.05
CA PRO A 118 -19.91 16.67 -7.38
C PRO A 118 -19.28 17.93 -8.01
N PHE A 119 -18.14 17.77 -8.69
CA PHE A 119 -17.51 18.87 -9.39
C PHE A 119 -18.28 19.25 -10.67
N VAL A 120 -18.64 18.27 -11.50
CA VAL A 120 -19.38 18.52 -12.76
C VAL A 120 -20.82 18.96 -12.50
N ASP A 121 -21.43 18.43 -11.45
CA ASP A 121 -22.78 18.81 -11.00
C ASP A 121 -22.84 20.24 -10.43
N GLY A 122 -21.67 20.86 -10.15
CA GLY A 122 -21.61 22.20 -9.57
C GLY A 122 -21.93 22.24 -8.08
N SER A 123 -21.85 21.10 -7.39
CA SER A 123 -22.05 20.97 -5.95
C SER A 123 -20.82 21.48 -5.16
N CYS A 124 -20.20 22.59 -5.60
CA CYS A 124 -18.97 23.13 -5.03
C CYS A 124 -19.12 23.41 -3.52
N LEU A 125 -20.31 23.84 -3.12
CA LEU A 125 -20.65 24.16 -1.74
C LEU A 125 -20.87 22.93 -0.87
N ASP A 126 -20.81 21.72 -1.41
CA ASP A 126 -20.80 20.50 -0.58
C ASP A 126 -19.46 20.36 0.12
N CYS A 127 -18.38 20.80 -0.55
CA CYS A 127 -17.02 20.73 -0.02
C CYS A 127 -16.48 22.08 0.46
N HIS A 128 -16.84 23.19 -0.19
CA HIS A 128 -16.23 24.49 0.03
C HIS A 128 -17.12 25.49 0.78
N THR A 129 -16.48 26.35 1.57
CA THR A 129 -17.08 27.51 2.24
C THR A 129 -16.49 28.81 1.65
N PRO A 130 -17.13 29.40 0.63
CA PRO A 130 -16.54 30.46 -0.18
C PRO A 130 -16.35 31.81 0.54
N HIS A 131 -16.78 31.96 1.79
CA HIS A 131 -16.48 33.13 2.63
C HIS A 131 -15.20 32.91 3.44
N GLY A 132 -15.13 31.79 4.16
CA GLY A 132 -13.99 31.42 4.98
C GLY A 132 -14.13 30.04 5.64
N SER A 133 -13.00 29.51 6.07
CA SER A 133 -12.84 28.24 6.78
C SER A 133 -11.63 28.29 7.71
N THR A 134 -11.63 27.43 8.72
CA THR A 134 -10.42 27.10 9.49
C THR A 134 -9.51 26.10 8.76
N PHE A 135 -10.02 25.44 7.72
CA PHE A 135 -9.31 24.47 6.90
C PHE A 135 -8.74 25.10 5.62
N GLU A 136 -7.61 24.57 5.16
CA GLU A 136 -6.97 25.06 3.94
C GLU A 136 -7.87 24.93 2.71
N LYS A 137 -7.70 25.84 1.74
CA LYS A 137 -8.47 25.85 0.50
C LYS A 137 -9.98 25.94 0.72
N LEU A 138 -10.40 26.54 1.85
CA LEU A 138 -11.79 26.84 2.13
C LEU A 138 -12.68 25.59 2.16
N THR A 139 -12.21 24.46 2.70
CA THR A 139 -13.05 23.26 2.84
C THR A 139 -13.91 23.32 4.11
N LYS A 140 -15.06 22.64 4.14
CA LYS A 140 -15.94 22.60 5.33
C LYS A 140 -15.32 21.90 6.54
N SER A 141 -14.55 20.86 6.28
CA SER A 141 -13.92 19.99 7.28
C SER A 141 -12.50 19.63 6.84
N ASN A 142 -11.79 18.87 7.67
CA ASN A 142 -10.54 18.26 7.24
C ASN A 142 -10.84 17.20 6.15
N ARG A 143 -9.84 16.91 5.32
CA ARG A 143 -10.05 16.10 4.11
C ARG A 143 -10.48 14.65 4.41
N LEU A 144 -10.08 14.09 5.55
CA LEU A 144 -10.51 12.74 5.93
C LEU A 144 -12.03 12.71 6.14
N ASP A 145 -12.53 13.59 7.01
CA ASP A 145 -13.97 13.68 7.30
C ASP A 145 -14.75 14.10 6.05
N LEU A 146 -14.25 15.10 5.31
CA LEU A 146 -14.91 15.63 4.12
C LEU A 146 -15.17 14.55 3.07
N CYS A 147 -14.16 13.73 2.78
CA CYS A 147 -14.32 12.64 1.83
C CYS A 147 -15.14 11.49 2.43
N GLY A 148 -14.98 11.21 3.72
CA GLY A 148 -15.67 10.17 4.46
C GLY A 148 -17.19 10.37 4.56
N GLU A 149 -17.69 11.60 4.42
CA GLU A 149 -19.14 11.88 4.34
C GLU A 149 -19.84 11.13 3.20
N CYS A 150 -19.11 10.78 2.14
CA CYS A 150 -19.64 10.05 0.97
C CYS A 150 -18.89 8.76 0.63
N HIS A 151 -17.61 8.65 1.00
CA HIS A 151 -16.76 7.49 0.68
C HIS A 151 -16.53 6.61 1.91
N ASP A 152 -17.51 5.76 2.22
CA ASP A 152 -17.57 4.90 3.42
C ASP A 152 -16.35 3.99 3.65
N ASP A 153 -15.58 3.67 2.59
CA ASP A 153 -14.40 2.83 2.71
C ASP A 153 -13.21 3.54 3.39
N ILE A 154 -13.20 4.87 3.42
CA ILE A 154 -12.13 5.66 4.04
C ILE A 154 -11.98 5.34 5.52
N ASP A 155 -13.11 5.25 6.24
CA ASP A 155 -13.13 4.91 7.66
C ASP A 155 -12.53 3.52 7.93
N LYS A 156 -12.69 2.59 6.98
CA LYS A 156 -12.10 1.26 7.08
C LYS A 156 -10.57 1.32 6.93
N TRP A 157 -10.07 2.06 5.94
CA TRP A 157 -8.64 2.11 5.66
C TRP A 157 -7.83 2.72 6.80
N VAL A 158 -8.37 3.74 7.49
CA VAL A 158 -7.65 4.40 8.58
C VAL A 158 -7.55 3.57 9.85
N VAL A 159 -8.43 2.59 10.04
CA VAL A 159 -8.44 1.69 11.21
C VAL A 159 -7.85 0.30 10.95
N MET A 160 -7.42 0.01 9.72
CA MET A 160 -6.69 -1.22 9.40
C MET A 160 -5.42 -1.37 10.23
N LYS A 161 -4.90 -2.59 10.37
CA LYS A 161 -3.68 -2.85 11.16
C LYS A 161 -2.45 -2.13 10.59
N SER A 162 -2.38 -1.98 9.28
CA SER A 162 -1.32 -1.28 8.57
C SER A 162 -1.94 -0.23 7.63
N PRO A 163 -2.43 0.90 8.14
CA PRO A 163 -2.94 1.98 7.30
C PRO A 163 -1.78 2.69 6.61
N HIS A 164 -1.92 3.05 5.34
CA HIS A 164 -0.86 3.78 4.65
C HIS A 164 -0.75 5.21 5.22
N VAL A 165 0.48 5.71 5.40
CA VAL A 165 0.75 6.97 6.12
C VAL A 165 0.00 8.17 5.54
N PRO A 166 -0.02 8.43 4.22
CA PRO A 166 -0.78 9.53 3.65
C PRO A 166 -2.30 9.42 3.90
N VAL A 167 -2.84 8.19 3.88
CA VAL A 167 -4.28 7.96 4.16
C VAL A 167 -4.61 8.23 5.62
N ARG A 168 -3.81 7.70 6.55
CA ARG A 168 -3.97 7.96 7.99
C ARG A 168 -3.88 9.45 8.32
N ALA A 169 -3.08 10.21 7.57
CA ALA A 169 -2.93 11.64 7.74
C ALA A 169 -4.00 12.48 7.02
N GLY A 170 -4.97 11.86 6.32
CA GLY A 170 -5.97 12.57 5.52
C GLY A 170 -5.40 13.30 4.30
N GLN A 171 -4.23 12.89 3.80
CA GLN A 171 -3.52 13.54 2.70
C GLN A 171 -3.89 12.91 1.33
N CYS A 172 -5.18 12.73 1.08
CA CYS A 172 -5.68 12.06 -0.13
C CYS A 172 -5.20 12.77 -1.42
N ASN A 173 -5.03 14.08 -1.37
CA ASN A 173 -4.59 14.91 -2.49
C ASN A 173 -3.07 14.90 -2.75
N VAL A 174 -2.33 14.02 -2.09
CA VAL A 174 -0.96 13.70 -2.53
C VAL A 174 -1.02 12.77 -3.75
N CYS A 175 -2.05 11.93 -3.83
CA CYS A 175 -2.24 10.98 -4.94
C CYS A 175 -3.42 11.33 -5.84
N HIS A 176 -4.50 11.92 -5.30
CA HIS A 176 -5.73 12.20 -6.04
C HIS A 176 -5.92 13.69 -6.38
N GLU A 177 -6.52 13.99 -7.53
CA GLU A 177 -7.08 15.29 -7.90
C GLU A 177 -8.60 15.30 -7.68
N PRO A 178 -9.11 15.93 -6.61
CA PRO A 178 -10.51 15.77 -6.16
C PRO A 178 -11.58 16.35 -7.10
N HIS A 179 -11.18 17.07 -8.16
CA HIS A 179 -12.10 17.64 -9.14
C HIS A 179 -12.08 16.84 -10.44
N ALA A 180 -10.92 16.71 -11.07
CA ALA A 180 -10.75 16.04 -12.33
C ALA A 180 -9.28 15.64 -12.56
N SER A 181 -9.05 14.61 -13.37
CA SER A 181 -7.73 14.15 -13.78
C SER A 181 -7.74 13.56 -15.19
N SER A 182 -6.57 13.54 -15.82
CA SER A 182 -6.32 12.73 -17.01
C SER A 182 -6.21 11.23 -16.72
N GLN A 183 -6.10 10.84 -15.44
CA GLN A 183 -5.92 9.45 -15.01
C GLN A 183 -7.19 8.94 -14.32
N ALA A 184 -7.51 7.66 -14.56
CA ALA A 184 -8.59 6.96 -13.89
C ALA A 184 -8.47 7.03 -12.35
N ALA A 185 -9.60 6.92 -11.65
CA ALA A 185 -9.71 7.10 -10.21
C ALA A 185 -9.17 8.45 -9.70
N LEU A 186 -9.15 9.46 -10.59
CA LEU A 186 -8.72 10.82 -10.28
C LEU A 186 -7.26 10.90 -9.80
N LEU A 187 -6.36 10.04 -10.30
CA LEU A 187 -4.97 10.04 -9.85
C LEU A 187 -4.16 11.20 -10.44
N LYS A 188 -3.17 11.73 -9.72
CA LYS A 188 -2.28 12.81 -10.19
C LYS A 188 -1.28 12.39 -11.28
N GLY A 189 -1.09 11.09 -11.44
CA GLY A 189 -0.13 10.50 -12.35
C GLY A 189 -0.37 9.00 -12.50
N THR A 190 0.55 8.31 -13.14
CA THR A 190 0.52 6.84 -13.16
C THR A 190 0.72 6.30 -11.75
N ARG A 191 0.18 5.11 -11.44
CA ARG A 191 0.33 4.50 -10.11
C ARG A 191 1.80 4.39 -9.71
N SER A 192 2.65 3.94 -10.64
CA SER A 192 4.07 3.81 -10.41
C SER A 192 4.74 5.15 -10.08
N ASP A 193 4.43 6.22 -10.83
CA ASP A 193 5.06 7.52 -10.58
C ASP A 193 4.64 8.09 -9.22
N LEU A 194 3.39 7.85 -8.80
CA LEU A 194 2.92 8.25 -7.48
C LEU A 194 3.63 7.51 -6.35
N CYS A 195 3.81 6.19 -6.48
CA CYS A 195 4.57 5.40 -5.52
C CYS A 195 6.03 5.88 -5.46
N LEU A 196 6.68 6.01 -6.61
CA LEU A 196 8.10 6.34 -6.71
C LEU A 196 8.41 7.80 -6.37
N GLY A 197 7.42 8.71 -6.45
CA GLY A 197 7.56 10.09 -5.99
C GLY A 197 7.91 10.21 -4.49
N CYS A 198 7.55 9.20 -3.68
CA CYS A 198 7.93 9.12 -2.27
C CYS A 198 8.88 7.95 -1.97
N HIS A 199 8.74 6.84 -2.69
CA HIS A 199 9.52 5.62 -2.50
C HIS A 199 10.66 5.47 -3.53
N GLU A 200 11.28 6.58 -3.90
CA GLU A 200 12.38 6.64 -4.89
C GLU A 200 13.50 5.65 -4.58
N SER A 201 13.79 5.42 -3.30
CA SER A 201 14.83 4.47 -2.86
C SER A 201 14.56 3.03 -3.26
N LEU A 202 13.33 2.67 -3.62
CA LEU A 202 13.00 1.34 -4.13
C LEU A 202 13.57 1.10 -5.53
N VAL A 203 13.76 2.16 -6.32
CA VAL A 203 14.25 2.10 -7.71
C VAL A 203 15.70 2.56 -7.81
N LYS A 204 16.43 2.59 -6.69
CA LYS A 204 17.91 2.70 -6.74
C LYS A 204 18.49 1.37 -7.19
N GLU A 205 18.26 1.09 -8.47
CA GLU A 205 18.85 0.04 -9.27
C GLU A 205 20.37 0.22 -9.22
N GLY A 206 21.06 -0.84 -8.80
CA GLY A 206 22.49 -0.97 -9.02
C GLY A 206 22.75 -1.86 -10.22
N GLU A 207 23.89 -1.70 -10.87
CA GLU A 207 24.35 -2.71 -11.83
C GLU A 207 24.41 -4.10 -11.14
N GLY A 208 23.87 -5.12 -11.82
CA GLY A 208 23.91 -6.51 -11.36
C GLY A 208 22.77 -6.98 -10.45
N PHE A 209 21.68 -6.22 -10.32
CA PHE A 209 20.45 -6.75 -9.71
C PHE A 209 19.59 -7.49 -10.74
N ALA A 210 19.07 -8.65 -10.35
CA ALA A 210 17.93 -9.30 -11.01
C ALA A 210 16.64 -8.66 -10.49
N LEU A 211 15.82 -8.14 -11.41
CA LEU A 211 14.52 -7.57 -11.10
C LEU A 211 13.45 -8.66 -11.17
N HIS A 212 12.47 -8.58 -10.27
CA HIS A 212 11.27 -9.40 -10.35
C HIS A 212 10.33 -8.78 -11.41
N PRO A 213 9.80 -9.54 -12.39
CA PRO A 213 9.05 -8.94 -13.49
C PRO A 213 7.91 -8.00 -13.08
N PRO A 214 7.04 -8.34 -12.10
CA PRO A 214 5.99 -7.41 -11.64
C PRO A 214 6.54 -6.08 -11.09
N PHE A 215 7.75 -6.10 -10.51
CA PHE A 215 8.41 -4.90 -10.01
C PHE A 215 9.05 -4.10 -11.15
N GLU A 216 9.71 -4.76 -12.10
CA GLU A 216 10.27 -4.14 -13.31
C GLU A 216 9.18 -3.47 -14.16
N GLU A 217 8.01 -4.10 -14.26
CA GLU A 217 6.82 -3.61 -14.94
C GLU A 217 6.04 -2.58 -14.11
N LYS A 218 6.47 -2.32 -12.87
CA LYS A 218 5.92 -1.33 -11.93
C LYS A 218 4.46 -1.58 -11.54
N GLU A 219 4.06 -2.85 -11.48
CA GLU A 219 2.73 -3.31 -11.10
C GLU A 219 2.60 -3.47 -9.58
N CYS A 220 2.80 -2.36 -8.85
CA CYS A 220 2.88 -2.39 -7.39
C CYS A 220 1.59 -2.90 -6.72
N ASP A 221 0.43 -2.64 -7.33
CA ASP A 221 -0.90 -2.94 -6.80
C ASP A 221 -1.33 -4.41 -6.97
N LEU A 222 -0.55 -5.25 -7.66
CA LEU A 222 -0.75 -6.70 -7.63
C LEU A 222 -0.51 -7.26 -6.22
N CYS A 223 0.54 -6.77 -5.57
CA CYS A 223 0.95 -7.25 -4.25
C CYS A 223 0.56 -6.29 -3.12
N HIS A 224 0.44 -4.99 -3.39
CA HIS A 224 0.22 -3.97 -2.36
C HIS A 224 -1.15 -3.28 -2.43
N GLN A 225 -1.72 -2.94 -1.27
CA GLN A 225 -2.90 -2.09 -1.13
C GLN A 225 -2.49 -0.66 -0.77
N PRO A 226 -2.60 0.31 -1.69
CA PRO A 226 -2.04 1.65 -1.53
C PRO A 226 -2.72 2.51 -0.45
N HIS A 227 -3.91 2.11 0.03
CA HIS A 227 -4.62 2.84 1.07
C HIS A 227 -4.37 2.29 2.48
N GLY A 228 -4.21 0.98 2.62
CA GLY A 228 -4.07 0.28 3.89
C GLY A 228 -4.28 -1.21 3.70
N SER A 229 -3.78 -2.02 4.63
CA SER A 229 -4.06 -3.46 4.69
C SER A 229 -4.05 -3.94 6.14
N ASP A 230 -4.68 -5.08 6.39
CA ASP A 230 -4.52 -5.82 7.66
C ASP A 230 -3.24 -6.64 7.74
N ILE A 231 -2.44 -6.64 6.67
CA ILE A 231 -1.17 -7.36 6.57
C ILE A 231 -0.02 -6.35 6.52
N LYS A 232 1.04 -6.63 7.27
CA LYS A 232 2.23 -5.78 7.36
C LYS A 232 2.82 -5.56 5.97
N GLY A 233 3.29 -4.33 5.72
CA GLY A 233 3.87 -3.98 4.42
C GLY A 233 2.83 -3.71 3.34
N LEU A 234 1.59 -3.42 3.76
CA LEU A 234 0.48 -3.11 2.86
C LEU A 234 0.17 -4.25 1.89
N LEU A 235 0.39 -5.52 2.25
CA LEU A 235 0.17 -6.63 1.32
C LEU A 235 -1.33 -6.86 1.05
N SER A 236 -1.68 -7.22 -0.18
CA SER A 236 -3.07 -7.43 -0.60
C SER A 236 -3.70 -8.71 -0.04
N ALA A 237 -2.86 -9.69 0.29
CA ALA A 237 -3.18 -10.95 0.95
C ALA A 237 -1.90 -11.56 1.57
N ASP A 238 -2.03 -12.73 2.22
CA ASP A 238 -0.86 -13.47 2.71
C ASP A 238 0.04 -13.91 1.55
N GLN A 239 1.34 -14.08 1.80
CA GLN A 239 2.32 -14.30 0.71
C GLN A 239 2.04 -15.57 -0.09
N ASN A 240 1.58 -16.66 0.55
CA ASN A 240 1.20 -17.87 -0.19
C ASN A 240 0.11 -17.61 -1.22
N LYS A 241 -0.84 -16.73 -0.91
CA LYS A 241 -1.89 -16.38 -1.85
C LYS A 241 -1.33 -15.49 -2.97
N ILE A 242 -0.66 -14.40 -2.64
CA ILE A 242 -0.13 -13.46 -3.65
C ILE A 242 0.87 -14.16 -4.57
N CYS A 243 1.86 -14.83 -4.00
CA CYS A 243 2.90 -15.51 -4.77
C CYS A 243 2.31 -16.68 -5.55
N GLY A 244 1.38 -17.44 -4.95
CA GLY A 244 0.74 -18.60 -5.55
C GLY A 244 -0.17 -18.30 -6.74
N GLU A 245 -0.63 -17.06 -6.92
CA GLU A 245 -1.37 -16.66 -8.12
C GLU A 245 -0.52 -16.84 -9.40
N CYS A 246 0.81 -16.77 -9.29
CA CYS A 246 1.74 -16.99 -10.40
C CYS A 246 2.69 -18.18 -10.19
N HIS A 247 3.06 -18.49 -8.94
CA HIS A 247 3.99 -19.54 -8.54
C HIS A 247 3.28 -20.72 -7.85
N ASP A 248 2.18 -21.18 -8.44
CA ASP A 248 1.37 -22.28 -7.91
C ASP A 248 2.20 -23.55 -7.70
N ASP A 249 3.17 -23.81 -8.57
CA ASP A 249 4.10 -24.94 -8.48
C ASP A 249 5.01 -24.92 -7.24
N VAL A 250 5.18 -23.75 -6.63
CA VAL A 250 5.99 -23.56 -5.41
C VAL A 250 5.13 -23.57 -4.16
N VAL A 251 3.87 -23.13 -4.21
CA VAL A 251 3.00 -23.12 -3.02
C VAL A 251 2.16 -24.38 -2.89
N THR A 252 1.92 -25.09 -4.00
CA THR A 252 1.18 -26.33 -4.06
C THR A 252 2.18 -27.49 -4.16
N PRO A 253 2.32 -28.31 -3.10
CA PRO A 253 3.24 -29.44 -3.12
C PRO A 253 2.86 -30.42 -4.24
N PRO A 254 3.83 -30.88 -5.06
CA PRO A 254 3.58 -31.88 -6.08
C PRO A 254 3.00 -33.19 -5.53
N GLU A 255 2.33 -33.97 -6.38
CA GLU A 255 1.88 -35.32 -6.00
C GLU A 255 3.08 -36.20 -5.63
N GLY A 256 2.95 -36.95 -4.54
CA GLY A 256 4.04 -37.77 -4.00
C GLY A 256 5.06 -37.01 -3.14
N THR A 257 4.86 -35.72 -2.87
CA THR A 257 5.68 -34.98 -1.90
C THR A 257 5.61 -35.63 -0.52
N HIS A 258 6.78 -35.83 0.08
CA HIS A 258 6.93 -36.49 1.38
C HIS A 258 7.49 -35.54 2.45
N SER A 259 8.16 -34.47 2.04
CA SER A 259 8.59 -33.40 2.94
C SER A 259 8.44 -32.02 2.32
N ASN A 260 8.00 -31.08 3.14
CA ASN A 260 7.85 -29.68 2.79
C ASN A 260 8.67 -28.84 3.76
N HIS A 261 9.19 -27.74 3.25
CA HIS A 261 9.88 -26.77 4.08
C HIS A 261 8.86 -25.87 4.78
N LYS A 262 8.91 -25.83 6.12
CA LYS A 262 7.97 -25.05 6.95
C LYS A 262 7.81 -23.57 6.55
N PRO A 263 8.87 -22.84 6.13
CA PRO A 263 8.70 -21.47 5.64
C PRO A 263 7.76 -21.37 4.43
N VAL A 264 7.73 -22.37 3.55
CA VAL A 264 6.80 -22.41 2.40
C VAL A 264 5.39 -22.71 2.88
N GLU A 265 5.22 -23.73 3.74
CA GLU A 265 3.90 -24.07 4.30
C GLU A 265 3.26 -22.88 5.04
N ASN A 266 4.08 -22.08 5.72
CA ASN A 266 3.65 -20.90 6.48
C ASN A 266 3.56 -19.61 5.63
N GLY A 267 3.95 -19.63 4.36
CA GLY A 267 3.97 -18.44 3.50
C GLY A 267 4.91 -17.34 3.98
N SER A 268 6.10 -17.74 4.43
CA SER A 268 7.19 -16.85 4.84
C SER A 268 8.22 -16.70 3.71
N CYS A 269 7.77 -16.49 2.48
CA CYS A 269 8.60 -16.40 1.28
C CYS A 269 9.68 -15.31 1.43
N THR A 270 9.31 -14.16 2.00
CA THR A 270 10.23 -13.03 2.21
C THR A 270 11.24 -13.23 3.33
N SER A 271 11.27 -14.40 3.98
CA SER A 271 12.37 -14.78 4.87
C SER A 271 13.61 -15.22 4.11
N CYS A 272 13.46 -15.60 2.84
CA CYS A 272 14.56 -16.02 1.97
C CYS A 272 14.61 -15.21 0.67
N HIS A 273 13.47 -14.72 0.17
CA HIS A 273 13.38 -13.97 -1.09
C HIS A 273 13.15 -12.47 -0.89
N GLN A 274 13.71 -11.67 -1.81
CA GLN A 274 13.49 -10.24 -1.96
C GLN A 274 12.61 -10.00 -3.19
N PRO A 275 11.28 -9.87 -3.03
CA PRO A 275 10.30 -9.95 -4.13
C PRO A 275 10.30 -8.77 -5.11
N HIS A 276 11.16 -7.78 -4.90
CA HIS A 276 11.35 -6.68 -5.84
C HIS A 276 12.58 -6.90 -6.70
N MET A 277 13.73 -7.11 -6.06
CA MET A 277 15.01 -7.29 -6.73
C MET A 277 16.06 -7.85 -5.78
N SER A 278 17.03 -8.60 -6.31
CA SER A 278 18.22 -9.02 -5.56
C SER A 278 19.45 -9.06 -6.46
N LYS A 279 20.63 -8.93 -5.86
CA LYS A 279 21.92 -9.23 -6.52
C LYS A 279 22.16 -10.72 -6.69
N ILE A 280 21.39 -11.56 -6.01
CA ILE A 280 21.54 -13.01 -6.00
C ILE A 280 20.42 -13.61 -6.84
N ASN A 281 20.79 -14.52 -7.74
CA ASN A 281 19.85 -15.23 -8.61
C ASN A 281 18.74 -15.90 -7.80
N GLY A 282 17.54 -15.95 -8.36
CA GLY A 282 16.35 -16.45 -7.65
C GLY A 282 15.81 -15.47 -6.61
N LEU A 283 16.20 -14.19 -6.70
CA LEU A 283 15.77 -13.14 -5.78
C LEU A 283 16.13 -13.43 -4.32
N LEU A 284 17.24 -14.10 -4.03
CA LEU A 284 17.58 -14.50 -2.66
C LEU A 284 18.10 -13.32 -1.84
N LEU A 285 17.82 -13.29 -0.54
CA LEU A 285 18.31 -12.27 0.39
C LEU A 285 19.80 -12.42 0.69
N ASP A 286 20.30 -13.65 0.69
CA ASP A 286 21.70 -13.98 0.89
C ASP A 286 22.05 -15.28 0.16
N LYS A 287 23.31 -15.72 0.25
CA LYS A 287 23.72 -16.99 -0.34
C LYS A 287 23.00 -18.17 0.33
N PRO A 288 22.72 -19.27 -0.39
CA PRO A 288 21.96 -20.42 0.14
C PRO A 288 22.48 -20.93 1.50
N GLU A 289 23.79 -21.09 1.65
CA GLU A 289 24.41 -21.57 2.88
C GLU A 289 24.15 -20.65 4.09
N GLN A 290 24.19 -19.34 3.88
CA GLN A 290 23.93 -18.35 4.92
C GLN A 290 22.44 -18.31 5.29
N LEU A 291 21.56 -18.41 4.30
CA LEU A 291 20.12 -18.48 4.53
C LEU A 291 19.73 -19.73 5.30
N CYS A 292 20.20 -20.90 4.90
CA CYS A 292 19.93 -22.16 5.61
C CYS A 292 20.41 -22.09 7.06
N LEU A 293 21.67 -21.66 7.28
CA LEU A 293 22.27 -21.62 8.61
C LEU A 293 21.71 -20.50 9.51
N SER A 294 21.01 -19.51 8.95
CA SER A 294 20.31 -18.49 9.76
C SER A 294 19.25 -19.09 10.69
N CYS A 295 18.63 -20.20 10.28
CA CYS A 295 17.63 -20.94 11.06
C CYS A 295 18.14 -22.31 11.51
N HIS A 296 19.04 -22.93 10.74
CA HIS A 296 19.62 -24.24 11.01
C HIS A 296 21.04 -24.18 11.58
N ALA A 297 21.35 -23.12 12.34
CA ALA A 297 22.68 -22.92 12.95
C ALA A 297 23.18 -24.12 13.77
N ASP A 298 22.26 -24.91 14.33
CA ASP A 298 22.58 -26.08 15.14
C ASP A 298 23.23 -27.23 14.34
N ILE A 299 23.11 -27.23 13.00
CA ILE A 299 23.78 -28.21 12.13
C ILE A 299 25.30 -28.12 12.32
N LEU A 300 25.85 -26.92 12.36
CA LEU A 300 27.29 -26.70 12.50
C LEU A 300 27.73 -26.46 13.95
N LYS A 301 26.82 -26.23 14.91
CA LYS A 301 27.23 -26.10 16.33
C LYS A 301 27.89 -27.37 16.88
N HIS A 302 27.50 -28.54 16.37
CA HIS A 302 28.13 -29.80 16.74
C HIS A 302 29.52 -29.99 16.10
N ALA A 303 30.03 -28.99 15.35
CA ALA A 303 31.37 -28.96 14.77
C ALA A 303 32.47 -28.50 15.74
N GLU A 304 32.13 -27.90 16.89
CA GLU A 304 33.15 -27.43 17.85
C GLU A 304 33.95 -28.62 18.42
N GLY A 305 35.05 -28.98 17.75
CA GLY A 305 35.90 -30.12 18.06
C GLY A 305 35.68 -31.38 17.21
N GLY A 306 34.76 -31.34 16.23
CA GLY A 306 34.38 -32.46 15.38
C GLY A 306 34.83 -32.36 13.93
N MET A 307 34.65 -33.45 13.18
CA MET A 307 34.80 -33.51 11.73
C MET A 307 33.53 -32.99 11.06
N VAL A 308 33.67 -32.02 10.16
CA VAL A 308 32.60 -31.53 9.28
C VAL A 308 32.70 -32.25 7.94
N HIS A 309 31.56 -32.63 7.38
CA HIS A 309 31.49 -33.20 6.06
C HIS A 309 31.78 -32.12 5.02
N ALA A 310 32.71 -32.35 4.09
CA ALA A 310 33.19 -31.32 3.15
C ALA A 310 32.05 -30.57 2.42
N PRO A 311 31.02 -31.22 1.85
CA PRO A 311 29.90 -30.49 1.23
C PRO A 311 29.14 -29.57 2.20
N ALA A 312 29.07 -29.92 3.48
CA ALA A 312 28.44 -29.09 4.50
C ALA A 312 29.37 -27.93 4.94
N GLU A 313 30.68 -28.17 4.99
CA GLU A 313 31.68 -27.13 5.26
C GLU A 313 31.75 -26.09 4.13
N ASP A 314 31.66 -26.56 2.88
CA ASP A 314 31.70 -25.75 1.67
C ASP A 314 30.36 -25.05 1.36
N GLY A 315 29.30 -25.34 2.14
CA GLY A 315 27.99 -24.71 1.98
C GLY A 315 27.16 -25.23 0.80
N GLU A 316 27.48 -26.42 0.28
CA GLU A 316 26.82 -27.05 -0.86
C GLU A 316 25.49 -27.72 -0.47
N CYS A 317 24.68 -27.06 0.37
CA CYS A 317 23.44 -27.62 0.93
C CYS A 317 22.47 -28.09 -0.16
N LEU A 318 22.38 -27.34 -1.26
CA LEU A 318 21.47 -27.62 -2.38
C LEU A 318 21.89 -28.82 -3.23
N GLY A 319 23.10 -29.37 -3.03
CA GLY A 319 23.51 -30.62 -3.67
C GLY A 319 22.80 -31.85 -3.10
N CYS A 320 22.28 -31.75 -1.87
CA CYS A 320 21.54 -32.82 -1.20
C CYS A 320 20.12 -32.41 -0.81
N HIS A 321 19.81 -31.12 -0.69
CA HIS A 321 18.52 -30.63 -0.20
C HIS A 321 17.77 -29.78 -1.21
N GLN A 322 16.46 -30.04 -1.33
CA GLN A 322 15.50 -29.19 -2.02
C GLN A 322 14.96 -28.11 -1.06
N PRO A 323 14.98 -26.82 -1.43
CA PRO A 323 14.65 -25.74 -0.50
C PRO A 323 13.14 -25.62 -0.20
N HIS A 324 12.25 -26.22 -0.99
CA HIS A 324 10.79 -26.08 -0.87
C HIS A 324 10.08 -27.41 -0.62
N HIS A 325 10.13 -28.32 -1.59
CA HIS A 325 9.41 -29.59 -1.57
C HIS A 325 10.32 -30.72 -2.02
N SER A 326 10.10 -31.91 -1.44
CA SER A 326 10.76 -33.13 -1.88
C SER A 326 9.86 -34.34 -1.72
N GLN A 327 10.00 -35.29 -2.65
CA GLN A 327 9.43 -36.63 -2.57
C GLN A 327 10.13 -37.52 -1.53
N PHE A 328 11.25 -37.07 -0.98
CA PHE A 328 12.06 -37.77 0.01
C PHE A 328 11.97 -37.10 1.38
N VAL A 329 12.29 -37.84 2.44
CA VAL A 329 12.34 -37.31 3.81
C VAL A 329 13.40 -36.21 3.95
N SER A 330 13.18 -35.28 4.88
CA SER A 330 14.16 -34.22 5.21
C SER A 330 14.62 -33.40 4.01
N LEU A 331 13.72 -33.17 3.06
CA LEU A 331 13.95 -32.38 1.86
C LEU A 331 15.09 -32.90 0.99
N LEU A 332 15.39 -34.20 0.98
CA LEU A 332 16.51 -34.71 0.17
C LEU A 332 16.23 -34.62 -1.33
N THR A 333 17.27 -34.49 -2.17
CA THR A 333 17.11 -34.52 -3.63
C THR A 333 16.84 -35.93 -4.16
N GLU A 334 17.33 -36.95 -3.45
CA GLU A 334 17.21 -38.37 -3.79
C GLU A 334 16.93 -39.22 -2.53
N ASP A 335 16.72 -40.51 -2.69
CA ASP A 335 16.73 -41.44 -1.56
C ASP A 335 18.15 -41.58 -0.98
N VAL A 336 18.24 -41.96 0.29
CA VAL A 336 19.50 -41.84 1.06
C VAL A 336 20.66 -42.62 0.45
N PRO A 337 20.52 -43.91 0.07
CA PRO A 337 21.61 -44.63 -0.58
C PRO A 337 22.08 -43.92 -1.86
N ALA A 338 21.16 -43.56 -2.75
CA ALA A 338 21.50 -42.88 -4.01
C ALA A 338 22.24 -41.55 -3.76
N GLN A 339 21.72 -40.74 -2.84
CA GLN A 339 22.30 -39.46 -2.46
C GLN A 339 23.77 -39.56 -2.05
N CYS A 340 24.12 -40.58 -1.24
CA CYS A 340 25.50 -40.80 -0.79
C CYS A 340 26.38 -41.38 -1.91
N LEU A 341 25.84 -42.31 -2.70
CA LEU A 341 26.58 -43.03 -3.74
C LEU A 341 26.92 -42.16 -4.96
N ASN A 342 26.31 -40.99 -5.09
CA ASN A 342 26.71 -40.00 -6.09
C ASN A 342 28.16 -39.51 -5.93
N CYS A 343 28.72 -39.61 -4.71
CA CYS A 343 30.08 -39.19 -4.40
C CYS A 343 30.94 -40.29 -3.75
N HIS A 344 30.33 -41.27 -3.07
CA HIS A 344 31.03 -42.33 -2.35
C HIS A 344 30.92 -43.68 -3.07
N ASP A 345 32.04 -44.41 -3.19
CA ASP A 345 32.01 -45.80 -3.63
C ASP A 345 31.52 -46.69 -2.47
N GLY A 346 30.35 -47.31 -2.67
CA GLY A 346 29.73 -48.21 -1.70
C GLY A 346 29.78 -49.68 -2.10
N ASP A 347 30.62 -50.06 -3.07
CA ASP A 347 30.63 -51.44 -3.57
C ASP A 347 32.03 -52.06 -3.68
N ASP A 348 33.08 -51.30 -3.39
CA ASP A 348 34.44 -51.81 -3.30
C ASP A 348 34.63 -52.82 -2.15
N SER A 349 35.75 -53.55 -2.21
CA SER A 349 36.08 -54.59 -1.24
C SER A 349 36.35 -54.04 0.16
N GLU A 350 36.93 -52.84 0.27
CA GLU A 350 37.22 -52.21 1.56
C GLU A 350 35.91 -51.79 2.25
N PHE A 351 35.00 -51.16 1.51
CA PHE A 351 33.66 -50.80 1.97
C PHE A 351 32.91 -52.03 2.46
N LYS A 352 32.81 -53.07 1.64
CA LYS A 352 32.12 -54.32 1.99
C LYS A 352 32.70 -54.99 3.23
N SER A 353 34.02 -54.91 3.43
CA SER A 353 34.67 -55.46 4.63
C SER A 353 34.24 -54.76 5.93
N LYS A 354 33.93 -53.46 5.85
CA LYS A 354 33.47 -52.65 7.00
C LYS A 354 31.95 -52.64 7.18
N HIS A 355 31.19 -53.06 6.17
CA HIS A 355 29.72 -53.02 6.14
C HIS A 355 29.06 -54.40 5.96
N LEU A 356 29.60 -55.44 6.62
CA LEU A 356 28.98 -56.77 6.64
C LEU A 356 28.74 -57.40 5.26
N SER A 357 29.60 -57.09 4.28
CA SER A 357 29.47 -57.48 2.87
C SER A 357 28.21 -56.95 2.16
N LEU A 358 27.52 -55.98 2.75
CA LEU A 358 26.42 -55.27 2.11
C LEU A 358 26.94 -54.23 1.13
N SER A 359 26.22 -54.03 0.04
CA SER A 359 26.41 -52.90 -0.86
C SER A 359 25.81 -51.64 -0.24
N GLY A 360 26.42 -50.47 -0.48
CA GLY A 360 25.89 -49.18 -0.02
C GLY A 360 24.46 -48.92 -0.47
N SER A 361 24.05 -49.47 -1.62
CA SER A 361 22.67 -49.40 -2.13
C SER A 361 21.62 -50.06 -1.21
N GLN A 362 22.07 -50.90 -0.29
CA GLN A 362 21.21 -51.67 0.63
C GLN A 362 21.17 -51.06 2.04
N ILE A 363 21.89 -49.95 2.28
CA ILE A 363 22.13 -49.40 3.62
C ILE A 363 21.59 -47.98 3.70
N ASP A 364 20.79 -47.69 4.72
CA ASP A 364 20.50 -46.31 5.11
C ASP A 364 21.67 -45.77 5.93
N CYS A 365 22.61 -45.10 5.24
CA CYS A 365 23.85 -44.59 5.82
C CYS A 365 23.62 -43.75 7.08
N ARG A 366 22.51 -43.00 7.14
CA ARG A 366 22.20 -42.07 8.24
C ARG A 366 21.89 -42.74 9.56
N LYS A 367 21.59 -44.05 9.56
CA LYS A 367 21.37 -44.81 10.79
C LYS A 367 22.65 -44.91 11.62
N CYS A 368 23.79 -44.91 10.97
CA CYS A 368 25.10 -44.99 11.62
C CYS A 368 25.87 -43.68 11.49
N HIS A 369 25.80 -43.00 10.35
CA HIS A 369 26.54 -41.77 10.08
C HIS A 369 25.69 -40.51 10.23
N ASN A 370 26.33 -39.42 10.65
CA ASN A 370 25.81 -38.07 10.54
C ASN A 370 26.27 -37.45 9.22
N PRO A 371 25.38 -37.06 8.30
CA PRO A 371 25.76 -36.57 6.98
C PRO A 371 26.37 -35.15 6.98
N HIS A 372 26.42 -34.47 8.13
CA HIS A 372 26.91 -33.10 8.23
C HIS A 372 28.11 -32.97 9.16
N VAL A 373 28.00 -33.45 10.40
CA VAL A 373 29.06 -33.26 11.39
C VAL A 373 29.05 -34.33 12.47
N SER A 374 30.23 -34.73 12.92
CA SER A 374 30.36 -35.56 14.12
C SER A 374 31.69 -35.37 14.84
N ASN A 375 31.69 -35.61 16.14
CA ASN A 375 32.89 -35.71 16.96
C ASN A 375 33.54 -37.11 16.89
N GLU A 376 32.88 -38.07 16.25
CA GLU A 376 33.36 -39.44 16.10
C GLU A 376 33.95 -39.67 14.69
N GLY A 377 34.94 -40.57 14.60
CA GLY A 377 35.65 -40.84 13.34
C GLY A 377 34.72 -41.26 12.19
N VAL A 378 35.03 -40.79 10.97
CA VAL A 378 34.25 -41.06 9.73
C VAL A 378 32.78 -40.63 9.85
N LEU A 379 32.54 -39.51 10.52
CA LEU A 379 31.21 -38.92 10.71
C LEU A 379 30.20 -39.85 11.39
N MET A 380 30.62 -40.71 12.32
CA MET A 380 29.71 -41.64 12.98
C MET A 380 28.76 -40.90 13.94
N ASN A 381 27.53 -41.36 14.15
CA ASN A 381 26.62 -40.75 15.12
C ASN A 381 27.21 -40.81 16.55
N ALA A 382 27.07 -39.72 17.32
CA ALA A 382 27.67 -39.57 18.66
C ALA A 382 27.17 -40.59 19.71
N HIS A 383 26.03 -41.23 19.46
CA HIS A 383 25.46 -42.25 20.33
C HIS A 383 25.42 -43.59 19.60
N SER A 384 26.53 -44.34 19.70
CA SER A 384 26.58 -45.75 19.31
C SER A 384 26.26 -46.65 20.50
N HIS A 385 25.58 -47.78 20.24
CA HIS A 385 25.35 -48.80 21.27
C HIS A 385 26.55 -49.75 21.37
N ASP A 386 26.77 -50.35 22.54
CA ASP A 386 27.96 -51.16 22.86
C ASP A 386 28.38 -52.17 21.76
N PRO A 387 27.49 -53.03 21.21
CA PRO A 387 27.88 -53.95 20.13
C PRO A 387 28.43 -53.27 18.87
N PHE A 388 27.97 -52.07 18.54
CA PHE A 388 28.46 -51.30 17.39
C PHE A 388 29.76 -50.57 17.73
N GLY A 389 29.80 -49.92 18.90
CA GLY A 389 31.00 -49.21 19.37
C GLY A 389 32.22 -50.12 19.60
N SER A 390 32.00 -51.40 19.90
CA SER A 390 33.06 -52.41 20.04
C SER A 390 33.46 -53.09 18.72
N GLY A 391 32.76 -52.81 17.60
CA GLY A 391 32.96 -53.50 16.33
C GLY A 391 32.44 -54.94 16.29
N ASP A 392 31.63 -55.36 17.28
CA ASP A 392 31.02 -56.69 17.32
C ASP A 392 29.68 -56.73 16.57
N CYS A 393 29.78 -56.57 15.24
CA CYS A 393 28.62 -56.53 14.37
C CYS A 393 27.84 -57.87 14.37
N TYR A 394 28.52 -58.99 14.65
CA TYR A 394 27.95 -60.33 14.64
C TYR A 394 27.16 -60.67 15.92
N ALA A 395 27.27 -59.85 16.97
CA ALA A 395 26.40 -59.94 18.14
C ALA A 395 24.90 -59.83 17.78
N CYS A 396 24.58 -59.06 16.73
CA CYS A 396 23.21 -58.84 16.25
C CYS A 396 22.99 -59.33 14.80
N HIS A 397 24.03 -59.35 13.96
CA HIS A 397 23.95 -59.80 12.57
C HIS A 397 24.61 -61.17 12.38
N GLN A 398 23.97 -62.22 12.91
CA GLN A 398 24.42 -63.59 12.63
C GLN A 398 24.22 -63.87 11.14
N GLN A 399 25.31 -64.14 10.42
CA GLN A 399 25.21 -64.74 9.09
C GLN A 399 24.60 -66.13 9.27
N GLU A 400 23.43 -66.38 8.66
CA GLU A 400 22.96 -67.75 8.52
C GLU A 400 23.99 -68.50 7.67
N ASP A 401 24.75 -69.39 8.30
CA ASP A 401 25.68 -70.29 7.64
C ASP A 401 24.94 -71.03 6.51
N LYS A 402 25.21 -70.62 5.27
CA LYS A 402 24.85 -71.40 4.09
C LYS A 402 25.67 -72.69 4.12
N ARG A 403 25.06 -73.76 4.65
CA ARG A 403 25.51 -75.14 4.46
C ARG A 403 25.29 -75.62 3.05
#